data_AF-A0A0G1CUN6-F1
#
_entry.id   AF-A0A0G1CUN6-F1
#
_cell.length_a   1.000
_cell.length_b   1.000
_cell.length_c   1.000
_cell.angle_alpha   90.00
_cell.angle_beta   90.00
_cell.angle_gamma   90.00
#
_symmetry.space_group_name_H-M   'P 1'
#
loop_
_entity.id
_entity.type
_entity.pdbx_description
1 polymer ?
#
loop_
_entity_poly.entity_id
_entity_poly.type
_entity_poly.pdbx_seq_one_letter_code
_entity_poly.pdbx_strand_id
1 'polypeptide(L)'
;MNKDVEINYSTSSRPGGQRRDKKKTAVILHHLPSDIIVRVDEQRLQSQNKKIAFQLLARKLKKLRQRRKKRIPTKIPRYAKEARLKRKKHRSQKKKLRRLFDR
;
A
#
# COMPACT_ATOMS: atom_id res chain seq x y z
N MET A 1 4.30 15.44 -21.02
CA MET A 1 3.38 15.09 -19.92
C MET A 1 1.99 15.69 -20.07
N ASN A 2 1.82 16.83 -20.75
CA ASN A 2 0.52 17.52 -20.79
C ASN A 2 -0.51 16.97 -21.79
N LYS A 3 -0.11 16.09 -22.74
CA LYS A 3 -1.03 15.58 -23.78
C LYS A 3 -1.88 14.38 -23.32
N ASP A 4 -1.48 13.69 -22.24
CA ASP A 4 -2.10 12.42 -21.82
C ASP A 4 -2.94 12.55 -20.53
N VAL A 5 -3.16 13.78 -20.06
CA VAL A 5 -3.83 14.06 -18.79
C VAL A 5 -5.04 14.95 -19.03
N GLU A 6 -6.22 14.42 -18.73
CA GLU A 6 -7.46 15.18 -18.69
C GLU A 6 -7.61 15.88 -17.34
N ILE A 7 -8.05 17.14 -17.38
CA ILE A 7 -8.20 17.99 -16.19
C ILE A 7 -9.66 18.39 -16.05
N ASN A 8 -10.29 17.90 -15.00
CA ASN A 8 -11.66 18.23 -14.64
C ASN A 8 -11.71 19.04 -13.35
N TYR A 9 -12.63 19.99 -13.26
CA TYR A 9 -12.82 20.82 -12.08
C TYR A 9 -14.18 20.55 -11.45
N SER A 10 -14.20 20.34 -10.15
CA SER A 10 -15.42 20.08 -9.39
C SER A 10 -15.51 20.96 -8.15
N THR A 11 -16.67 20.96 -7.52
CA THR A 11 -16.83 21.47 -6.16
C THR A 11 -16.19 20.50 -5.16
N SER A 12 -15.72 21.00 -4.03
CA SER A 12 -15.19 20.16 -2.95
C SER A 12 -16.34 19.52 -2.18
N SER A 13 -16.16 18.30 -1.68
CA SER A 13 -17.24 17.56 -0.99
C SER A 13 -17.33 17.85 0.51
N ARG A 14 -16.40 18.61 1.08
CA ARG A 14 -16.27 18.81 2.51
C ARG A 14 -17.09 20.01 3.00
N PRO A 15 -17.60 20.01 4.24
CA PRO A 15 -18.35 21.12 4.82
C PRO A 15 -17.52 22.40 4.84
N GLY A 16 -18.09 23.55 4.46
CA GLY A 16 -17.37 24.83 4.49
C GLY A 16 -18.13 26.06 4.02
N GLY A 17 -19.47 25.97 3.93
CA GLY A 17 -20.37 27.10 3.65
C GLY A 17 -20.47 27.51 2.17
N GLN A 18 -21.35 28.47 1.89
CA GLN A 18 -21.79 28.84 0.53
C GLN A 18 -20.64 29.15 -0.44
N ARG A 19 -19.56 29.79 0.04
CA ARG A 19 -18.40 30.15 -0.80
C ARG A 19 -17.68 28.91 -1.33
N ARG A 20 -17.59 27.86 -0.52
CA ARG A 20 -16.95 26.59 -0.86
C ARG A 20 -17.80 25.78 -1.84
N ASP A 21 -19.11 25.80 -1.64
CA ASP A 21 -20.06 25.04 -2.46
C ASP A 21 -20.19 25.62 -3.87
N LYS A 22 -20.11 26.94 -4.02
CA LYS A 22 -20.23 27.62 -5.32
C LYS A 22 -18.94 27.54 -6.16
N LYS A 23 -17.76 27.53 -5.53
CA LYS A 23 -16.49 27.62 -6.27
C LYS A 23 -15.96 26.23 -6.65
N LYS A 24 -15.72 26.01 -7.94
CA LYS A 24 -15.07 24.80 -8.48
C LYS A 24 -13.56 24.78 -8.17
N THR A 25 -13.20 24.61 -6.91
CA THR A 25 -11.79 24.60 -6.45
C THR A 25 -11.14 23.22 -6.51
N ALA A 26 -11.93 22.14 -6.50
CA ALA A 26 -11.40 20.79 -6.55
C ALA A 26 -10.91 20.46 -7.97
N VAL A 27 -9.76 19.80 -8.05
CA VAL A 27 -9.13 19.40 -9.30
C VAL A 27 -9.10 17.88 -9.37
N ILE A 28 -9.60 17.34 -10.47
CA ILE A 28 -9.55 15.92 -10.82
C ILE A 28 -8.63 15.81 -12.02
N LEU A 29 -7.55 15.05 -11.89
CA LEU A 29 -6.66 14.69 -12.98
C LEU A 29 -6.86 13.22 -13.33
N HIS A 30 -7.08 12.92 -14.61
CA HIS A 30 -7.11 11.56 -15.13
C HIS A 30 -5.97 11.37 -16.12
N HIS A 31 -5.11 10.40 -15.86
CA HIS A 31 -4.03 10.04 -16.75
C HIS A 31 -4.45 8.81 -17.57
N LEU A 32 -4.87 9.07 -18.81
CA LEU A 32 -5.44 8.09 -19.74
C LEU A 32 -4.60 6.81 -19.87
N PRO A 33 -3.27 6.85 -20.11
CA PRO A 33 -2.52 5.63 -20.40
C PRO A 33 -2.18 4.78 -19.17
N SER A 34 -2.44 5.24 -17.94
CA SER A 34 -2.30 4.41 -16.74
C SER A 34 -3.59 4.27 -15.95
N ASP A 35 -4.68 4.85 -16.45
CA ASP A 35 -5.99 4.94 -15.81
C ASP A 35 -5.94 5.42 -14.34
N ILE A 36 -5.02 6.33 -14.04
CA ILE A 36 -4.86 6.86 -12.67
C ILE A 36 -5.68 8.13 -12.54
N ILE A 37 -6.62 8.11 -11.61
CA ILE A 37 -7.38 9.29 -11.21
C ILE A 37 -6.82 9.84 -9.89
N VAL A 38 -6.64 11.16 -9.84
CA VAL A 38 -6.25 11.91 -8.65
C VAL A 38 -7.21 13.07 -8.45
N ARG A 39 -7.86 13.12 -7.29
CA ARG A 39 -8.72 14.23 -6.86
C ARG A 39 -8.06 14.98 -5.72
N VAL A 40 -8.00 16.30 -5.80
CA VAL A 40 -7.44 17.20 -4.77
C VAL A 40 -8.37 18.37 -4.52
N ASP A 41 -8.73 18.58 -3.26
CA ASP A 41 -9.65 19.63 -2.80
C ASP A 41 -9.25 20.20 -1.42
N GLU A 42 -7.95 20.20 -1.14
CA GLU A 42 -7.37 20.62 0.15
C GLU A 42 -7.29 22.15 0.28
N GLN A 43 -6.85 22.84 -0.77
CA GLN A 43 -6.61 24.27 -0.74
C GLN A 43 -7.80 25.08 -1.26
N ARG A 44 -7.89 26.34 -0.81
CA ARG A 44 -8.90 27.31 -1.28
C ARG A 44 -8.71 27.77 -2.72
N LEU A 45 -7.49 27.63 -3.26
CA LEU A 45 -7.13 28.07 -4.61
C LEU A 45 -7.00 26.86 -5.55
N GLN A 46 -7.69 26.95 -6.70
CA GLN A 46 -7.65 25.94 -7.75
C GLN A 46 -6.22 25.74 -8.31
N SER A 47 -5.44 26.81 -8.46
CA SER A 47 -4.06 26.74 -8.95
C SER A 47 -3.14 25.95 -8.00
N GLN A 48 -3.34 26.10 -6.69
CA GLN A 48 -2.61 25.32 -5.68
C GLN A 48 -3.03 23.84 -5.72
N ASN A 49 -4.34 23.56 -5.79
CA ASN A 49 -4.84 22.19 -5.95
C ASN A 49 -4.34 21.55 -7.24
N LYS A 50 -4.23 22.29 -8.35
CA LYS A 50 -3.65 21.81 -9.61
C LYS A 50 -2.19 21.39 -9.42
N LYS A 51 -1.36 22.22 -8.78
CA LYS A 51 0.04 21.89 -8.49
C LYS A 51 0.17 20.62 -7.64
N ILE A 52 -0.63 20.52 -6.58
CA ILE A 52 -0.64 19.34 -5.69
C ILE A 52 -1.10 18.09 -6.46
N ALA A 53 -2.14 18.19 -7.29
CA ALA A 53 -2.64 17.08 -8.07
C ALA A 53 -1.58 16.52 -9.02
N PHE A 54 -0.81 17.39 -9.71
CA PHE A 54 0.30 16.96 -10.56
C PHE A 54 1.43 16.29 -9.77
N GLN A 55 1.79 16.84 -8.60
CA GLN A 55 2.80 16.22 -7.73
C GLN A 55 2.37 14.81 -7.27
N LEU A 56 1.10 14.67 -6.88
CA LEU A 56 0.54 13.38 -6.48
C LEU A 56 0.48 12.39 -7.64
N LEU A 57 0.06 12.84 -8.83
CA LEU A 57 0.03 12.02 -10.03
C LEU A 57 1.43 11.53 -10.40
N ALA A 58 2.43 12.43 -10.42
CA ALA A 58 3.81 12.08 -10.68
C ALA A 58 4.35 11.07 -9.66
N ARG A 59 4.02 11.22 -8.37
CA ARG A 59 4.39 10.26 -7.32
C ARG A 59 3.75 8.89 -7.54
N LYS A 60 2.46 8.82 -7.89
CA LYS A 60 1.76 7.57 -8.20
C LYS A 60 2.38 6.87 -9.41
N LEU A 61 2.65 7.61 -10.50
CA LEU A 61 3.30 7.09 -11.70
C LEU A 61 4.70 6.58 -11.41
N LYS A 62 5.48 7.30 -10.61
CA LYS A 62 6.82 6.85 -10.17
C LYS A 62 6.73 5.54 -9.39
N LYS A 63 5.76 5.42 -8.48
CA LYS A 63 5.54 4.19 -7.69
C LYS A 63 5.13 3.00 -8.56
N LEU A 64 4.34 3.22 -9.61
CA LEU A 64 3.99 2.16 -10.57
C LEU A 64 5.18 1.70 -11.40
N ARG A 65 6.03 2.62 -11.84
CA ARG A 65 7.27 2.29 -12.58
C ARG A 65 8.29 1.57 -11.71
N GLN A 66 8.25 1.76 -10.39
CA GLN A 66 9.16 1.08 -9.48
C GLN A 66 8.82 -0.41 -9.40
N ARG A 67 9.75 -1.25 -9.88
CA ARG A 67 9.69 -2.69 -9.68
C ARG A 67 9.69 -3.00 -8.17
N ARG A 68 8.70 -3.79 -7.73
CA ARG A 68 8.69 -4.31 -6.36
C ARG A 68 9.94 -5.16 -6.15
N LYS A 69 10.68 -4.89 -5.07
CA LYS A 69 11.78 -5.76 -4.67
C LYS A 69 11.23 -7.18 -4.44
N LYS A 70 11.89 -8.19 -5.00
CA LYS A 70 11.51 -9.59 -4.79
C LYS A 70 11.59 -9.89 -3.30
N ARG A 71 10.56 -10.53 -2.73
CA ARG A 71 10.61 -11.01 -1.36
C ARG A 71 11.58 -12.18 -1.30
N ILE A 72 12.66 -12.05 -0.53
CA ILE A 72 13.57 -13.15 -0.25
C ILE A 72 13.02 -13.89 0.96
N PRO A 73 12.69 -15.20 0.87
CA PRO A 73 12.23 -15.97 2.02
C PRO A 73 13.36 -16.07 3.05
N THR A 74 13.03 -15.84 4.31
CA THR A 74 13.97 -16.03 5.41
C THR A 74 14.18 -17.51 5.70
N LYS A 75 15.41 -17.89 6.04
CA LYS A 75 15.71 -19.25 6.52
C LYS A 75 15.11 -19.43 7.92
N ILE A 76 14.71 -20.66 8.25
CA ILE A 76 14.25 -21.00 9.61
C ILE A 76 15.36 -20.66 10.62
N PRO A 77 15.06 -19.90 11.69
CA PRO A 77 16.07 -19.47 12.65
C PRO A 77 16.59 -20.65 13.48
N ARG A 78 17.82 -20.51 14.01
CA ARG A 78 18.54 -21.59 14.70
C ARG A 78 17.75 -22.14 15.90
N TYR A 79 17.18 -21.25 16.72
CA TYR A 79 16.39 -21.64 17.89
C TYR A 79 15.18 -22.52 17.51
N ALA A 80 14.53 -22.26 16.37
CA ALA A 80 13.39 -23.05 15.91
C ALA A 80 13.82 -24.45 15.43
N LYS A 81 15.02 -24.58 14.85
CA LYS A 81 15.61 -25.89 14.51
C LYS A 81 15.94 -26.68 15.76
N GLU A 82 16.56 -26.05 16.75
CA GLU A 82 16.92 -26.68 18.03
C GLU A 82 15.69 -27.16 18.79
N ALA A 83 14.66 -26.32 18.91
CA ALA A 83 13.40 -26.69 19.56
C ALA A 83 12.74 -27.91 18.89
N ARG A 84 12.75 -27.96 17.55
CA ARG A 84 12.25 -29.11 16.79
C ARG A 84 13.03 -30.38 17.10
N LEU A 85 14.36 -30.28 17.19
CA LEU A 85 15.25 -31.40 17.45
C LEU A 85 15.08 -31.92 18.89
N LYS A 86 15.02 -31.01 19.87
CA LYS A 86 14.71 -31.33 21.28
C LYS A 86 13.36 -32.05 21.40
N ARG A 87 12.32 -31.52 20.76
CA ARG A 87 10.99 -32.13 20.73
C ARG A 87 11.01 -33.53 20.12
N LYS A 88 11.75 -33.75 19.04
CA LYS A 88 11.91 -35.07 18.39
C LYS A 88 12.60 -36.06 19.33
N LYS A 89 13.66 -35.64 20.04
CA LYS A 89 14.37 -36.44 21.05
C LYS A 89 13.44 -36.84 22.20
N HIS A 90 12.73 -35.88 22.79
CA HIS A 90 11.81 -36.12 23.90
C HIS A 90 10.71 -37.12 23.52
N ARG A 91 10.10 -36.96 22.33
CA ARG A 91 9.09 -37.91 21.83
C ARG A 91 9.66 -39.32 21.65
N SER A 92 10.89 -39.43 21.16
CA SER A 92 11.56 -40.73 20.99
C SER A 92 11.80 -41.41 22.34
N GLN A 93 12.26 -40.68 23.34
CA GLN A 93 12.46 -41.20 24.70
C GLN A 93 11.14 -41.71 25.28
N LYS A 94 10.06 -40.91 25.20
CA LYS A 94 8.72 -41.32 25.63
C LYS A 94 8.20 -42.58 24.92
N LYS A 95 8.50 -42.75 23.62
CA LYS A 95 8.12 -43.98 22.88
C LYS A 95 8.91 -45.20 23.32
N LYS A 96 10.21 -45.06 23.61
CA LYS A 96 11.05 -46.16 24.12
C LYS A 96 10.56 -46.62 25.48
N LEU A 97 10.31 -45.68 26.39
CA LEU A 97 9.82 -45.98 27.75
C LEU A 97 8.49 -46.73 27.73
N ARG A 98 7.53 -46.32 26.89
CA ARG A 98 6.25 -47.05 26.73
C ARG A 98 6.46 -48.49 26.28
N ARG A 99 7.25 -48.69 25.20
CA ARG A 99 7.57 -50.04 24.70
C ARG A 99 8.28 -50.93 25.71
N LEU A 100 8.99 -50.35 26.67
CA LEU A 100 9.73 -51.07 27.69
C LEU A 100 8.84 -51.48 28.86
N PHE A 101 7.75 -50.75 29.09
CA PHE A 101 6.74 -51.05 30.12
C PHE A 101 5.60 -51.93 29.60
N ASP A 102 5.34 -51.93 28.28
CA ASP A 102 4.38 -52.81 27.60
C ASP A 102 4.91 -54.26 27.37
N ARG A 103 6.01 -54.65 28.03
CA ARG A 103 6.72 -55.93 27.84
C ARG A 103 6.91 -56.64 29.17
#